data_AF-A0A523V9C6-F1
#
_entry.id   AF-A0A523V9C6-F1
#
_cell.length_a   1.000
_cell.length_b   1.000
_cell.length_c   1.000
_cell.angle_alpha   90.00
_cell.angle_beta   90.00
_cell.angle_gamma   90.00
#
_symmetry.space_group_name_H-M   'P 1'
#
loop_
_entity.id
_entity.type
_entity.pdbx_description
1 polymer ?
#
loop_
_entity_poly.entity_id
_entity_poly.type
_entity_poly.pdbx_seq_one_letter_code
_entity_poly.pdbx_strand_id
1 'polypeptide(L)'
;MQRYPFLRFAASVLRVVGWVVLVLGVLGSIGFILYGIVMGGVGNTLLVIMGAVIGIICSFLAWLFLLAARELFYLFIHVEETTRNTAECITKERV
;
A
#
# COMPACT_ATOMS: atom_id res chain seq x y z
N MET A 1 28.66 3.61 -2.98
CA MET A 1 27.65 2.99 -2.08
C MET A 1 27.26 4.00 -1.02
N GLN A 2 25.97 4.10 -0.68
CA GLN A 2 25.31 5.15 0.12
C GLN A 2 24.96 6.42 -0.67
N ARG A 3 23.75 6.51 -1.26
CA ARG A 3 23.14 7.84 -1.55
C ARG A 3 21.63 7.97 -1.46
N TYR A 4 20.87 6.98 -0.95
CA TYR A 4 19.44 7.22 -0.69
C TYR A 4 18.93 6.63 0.64
N PRO A 5 19.35 7.18 1.80
CA PRO A 5 18.73 6.85 3.08
C PRO A 5 17.22 7.16 3.09
N PHE A 6 16.80 8.18 2.33
CA PHE A 6 15.40 8.57 2.17
C PHE A 6 14.51 7.49 1.55
N LEU A 7 15.08 6.57 0.77
CA LEU A 7 14.31 5.53 0.08
C LEU A 7 14.04 4.31 0.93
N ARG A 8 15.01 3.92 1.78
CA ARG A 8 14.74 2.99 2.88
C ARG A 8 13.69 3.55 3.83
N PHE A 9 13.69 4.87 4.03
CA PHE A 9 12.70 5.55 4.85
C PHE A 9 11.32 5.52 4.20
N ALA A 10 11.18 5.96 2.94
CA ALA A 10 9.93 5.95 2.20
C ALA A 10 9.32 4.54 2.10
N ALA A 11 10.15 3.53 1.84
CA ALA A 11 9.73 2.13 1.81
C ALA A 11 9.23 1.62 3.16
N SER A 12 9.89 2.00 4.27
CA SER A 12 9.42 1.65 5.61
C SER A 12 8.12 2.38 5.95
N VAL A 13 8.02 3.66 5.60
CA VAL A 13 6.81 4.47 5.83
C VAL A 13 5.63 3.90 5.04
N LEU A 14 5.80 3.56 3.74
CA LEU A 14 4.73 2.92 2.95
C LEU A 14 4.27 1.61 3.56
N ARG A 15 5.19 0.81 4.11
CA ARG A 15 4.83 -0.43 4.81
C ARG A 15 3.97 -0.12 6.05
N VAL A 16 4.40 0.81 6.89
CA VAL A 16 3.65 1.21 8.09
C VAL A 16 2.28 1.78 7.72
N VAL A 17 2.23 2.67 6.73
CA VAL A 17 0.97 3.25 6.21
C VAL A 17 0.06 2.15 5.69
N GLY A 18 0.57 1.18 4.93
CA GLY A 18 -0.19 0.01 4.52
C GLY A 18 -0.84 -0.69 5.73
N TRP A 19 -0.05 -1.08 6.72
CA TRP A 19 -0.58 -1.73 7.92
C TRP A 19 -1.62 -0.87 8.64
N VAL A 20 -1.43 0.45 8.71
CA VAL A 20 -2.41 1.38 9.27
C VAL A 20 -3.72 1.35 8.47
N VAL A 21 -3.66 1.40 7.13
CA VAL A 21 -4.85 1.31 6.27
C VAL A 21 -5.58 -0.02 6.50
N LEU A 22 -4.86 -1.13 6.62
CA LEU A 22 -5.46 -2.43 6.88
C LEU A 22 -6.17 -2.46 8.25
N VAL A 23 -5.51 -1.98 9.31
CA VAL A 23 -6.08 -1.90 10.66
C VAL A 23 -7.32 -1.01 10.68
N LEU A 24 -7.25 0.19 10.09
CA LEU A 24 -8.38 1.11 10.01
C LEU A 24 -9.53 0.55 9.18
N GLY A 25 -9.23 -0.17 8.09
CA GLY A 25 -10.24 -0.84 7.27
C GLY A 25 -10.98 -1.93 8.02
N VAL A 26 -10.26 -2.74 8.79
CA VAL A 26 -10.86 -3.77 9.67
C VAL A 26 -11.72 -3.12 10.76
N LEU A 27 -11.19 -2.11 11.46
CA LEU A 27 -11.93 -1.37 12.49
C LEU A 27 -13.19 -0.69 11.92
N GLY A 28 -13.07 -0.11 10.72
CA GLY A 28 -14.18 0.51 10.01
C GLY A 28 -15.26 -0.51 9.64
N SER A 29 -14.87 -1.70 9.15
CA SER A 29 -15.83 -2.77 8.85
C SER A 29 -16.55 -3.27 10.10
N ILE A 30 -15.83 -3.45 11.21
CA ILE A 30 -16.43 -3.83 12.50
C ILE A 30 -17.42 -2.75 12.98
N GLY A 31 -17.00 -1.48 12.92
CA GLY A 31 -17.86 -0.35 13.29
C GLY A 31 -19.11 -0.25 12.42
N PHE A 32 -18.98 -0.52 11.12
CA PHE A 32 -20.09 -0.53 10.18
C PHE A 32 -21.11 -1.65 10.49
N ILE A 33 -20.64 -2.84 10.84
CA ILE A 33 -21.51 -3.95 11.28
C ILE A 33 -22.27 -3.55 12.56
N LEU A 34 -21.56 -3.04 13.56
CA LEU A 34 -22.16 -2.63 14.84
C LEU A 34 -23.21 -1.53 14.63
N TYR A 35 -22.88 -0.51 13.83
CA TYR A 35 -23.80 0.56 13.47
C TYR A 35 -25.02 0.00 12.74
N GLY A 36 -24.81 -0.91 11.80
CA GLY A 36 -25.88 -1.57 11.04
C GLY A 36 -26.83 -2.39 11.91
N ILE A 37 -26.33 -3.07 12.95
CA ILE A 37 -27.15 -3.82 13.91
C ILE A 37 -27.95 -2.88 14.82
N VAL A 38 -27.35 -1.78 15.28
CA VAL A 38 -28.00 -0.83 16.20
C VAL A 38 -29.08 0.02 15.50
N MET A 39 -28.81 0.46 14.27
CA MET A 39 -29.70 1.37 13.53
C MET A 39 -30.63 0.66 12.54
N GLY A 40 -30.22 -0.50 12.02
CA GLY A 40 -30.94 -1.24 10.99
C GLY A 40 -31.66 -2.44 11.59
N GLY A 41 -32.96 -2.32 11.84
CA GLY A 41 -33.80 -3.48 12.13
C GLY A 41 -33.64 -4.60 11.09
N VAL A 42 -34.09 -5.81 11.44
CA VAL A 42 -33.83 -7.11 10.77
C VAL A 42 -33.86 -7.09 9.22
N GLY A 43 -34.67 -6.22 8.61
CA GLY A 43 -34.78 -6.09 7.15
C GLY A 43 -33.52 -5.62 6.41
N ASN A 44 -32.56 -4.97 7.08
CA ASN A 44 -31.38 -4.41 6.40
C ASN A 44 -30.07 -5.22 6.63
N THR A 45 -30.18 -6.37 7.30
CA THR A 45 -29.03 -7.21 7.70
C THR A 45 -28.19 -7.65 6.50
N LEU A 46 -28.82 -7.98 5.37
CA LEU A 46 -28.13 -8.47 4.18
C LEU A 46 -27.27 -7.37 3.53
N LEU A 47 -27.75 -6.12 3.54
CA LEU A 47 -27.03 -4.97 3.00
C LEU A 47 -25.83 -4.61 3.90
N VAL A 48 -26.01 -4.69 5.22
CA VAL A 48 -24.92 -4.48 6.20
C VAL A 48 -23.82 -5.53 6.02
N ILE A 49 -24.17 -6.81 5.89
CA ILE A 49 -23.20 -7.89 5.66
C ILE A 49 -22.47 -7.70 4.34
N MET A 50 -23.19 -7.42 3.25
CA MET A 50 -22.57 -7.17 1.93
C MET A 50 -21.63 -5.95 1.98
N GLY A 51 -22.04 -4.86 2.61
CA GLY A 51 -21.21 -3.67 2.79
C GLY A 51 -19.94 -3.95 3.60
N ALA A 52 -20.04 -4.76 4.67
CA ALA A 52 -18.89 -5.15 5.48
C ALA A 52 -17.90 -6.02 4.71
N VAL A 53 -18.39 -6.98 3.91
CA VAL A 53 -17.56 -7.85 3.06
C VAL A 53 -16.83 -7.02 2.00
N ILE A 54 -17.54 -6.14 1.30
CA ILE A 54 -16.95 -5.23 0.32
C ILE A 54 -15.91 -4.33 1.00
N GLY A 55 -16.22 -3.79 2.18
CA GLY A 55 -15.29 -2.96 2.95
C GLY A 55 -13.99 -3.68 3.32
N ILE A 56 -14.06 -4.95 3.72
CA ILE A 56 -12.88 -5.77 4.01
C ILE A 56 -12.05 -6.01 2.74
N ILE A 57 -12.72 -6.39 1.63
CA ILE A 57 -12.04 -6.65 0.36
C ILE A 57 -11.35 -5.37 -0.14
N CYS A 58 -12.04 -4.22 -0.15
CA CYS A 58 -11.47 -2.95 -0.55
C CYS A 58 -10.28 -2.54 0.35
N SER A 59 -10.39 -2.74 1.66
CA SER A 59 -9.29 -2.45 2.60
C SER A 59 -8.07 -3.32 2.35
N PHE A 60 -8.29 -4.61 2.06
CA PHE A 60 -7.22 -5.54 1.73
C PHE A 60 -6.57 -5.22 0.37
N LEU A 61 -7.37 -4.85 -0.64
CA LEU A 61 -6.86 -4.40 -1.93
C LEU A 61 -6.06 -3.10 -1.82
N ALA A 62 -6.53 -2.13 -1.03
CA ALA A 62 -5.80 -0.89 -0.78
C ALA A 62 -4.46 -1.15 -0.07
N TRP A 63 -4.45 -2.06 0.91
CA TRP A 63 -3.23 -2.51 1.57
C TRP A 63 -2.24 -3.14 0.58
N LEU A 64 -2.69 -4.09 -0.23
CA LEU A 64 -1.87 -4.74 -1.26
C LEU A 64 -1.33 -3.74 -2.27
N PHE A 65 -2.16 -2.79 -2.71
CA PHE A 65 -1.75 -1.76 -3.64
C PHE A 65 -0.64 -0.88 -3.07
N LEU A 66 -0.74 -0.46 -1.81
CA LEU A 66 0.32 0.30 -1.13
C LEU A 66 1.61 -0.52 -1.02
N LEU A 67 1.49 -1.82 -0.78
CA LEU A 67 2.64 -2.72 -0.72
C LEU A 67 3.30 -2.91 -2.09
N ALA A 68 2.49 -3.03 -3.15
CA ALA A 68 2.96 -3.14 -4.52
C ALA A 68 3.60 -1.82 -5.01
N ALA A 69 3.03 -0.67 -4.65
CA ALA A 69 3.61 0.64 -4.97
C ALA A 69 5.02 0.79 -4.39
N ARG A 70 5.25 0.30 -3.17
CA ARG A 70 6.60 0.25 -2.56
C ARG A 70 7.58 -0.56 -3.41
N GLU A 71 7.18 -1.73 -3.88
CA GLU A 71 8.02 -2.60 -4.72
C GLU A 71 8.36 -1.89 -6.05
N LEU A 72 7.37 -1.22 -6.63
CA LEU A 72 7.50 -0.49 -7.89
C LEU A 72 8.50 0.67 -7.77
N PHE A 73 8.48 1.43 -6.67
CA PHE A 73 9.49 2.47 -6.42
C PHE A 73 10.91 1.90 -6.32
N TYR A 74 11.09 0.75 -5.65
CA TYR A 74 12.39 0.08 -5.61
C TYR A 74 12.89 -0.32 -7.00
N LEU A 75 11.99 -0.84 -7.84
CA LEU A 75 12.31 -1.25 -9.19
C LEU A 75 12.77 -0.07 -10.05
N PHE A 76 12.04 1.05 -10.02
CA PHE A 76 12.38 2.24 -10.82
C PHE A 76 13.78 2.77 -10.52
N ILE A 77 14.18 2.78 -9.25
CA ILE A 77 15.50 3.27 -8.86
C ILE A 77 16.59 2.30 -9.23
N HIS A 78 16.34 1.00 -9.13
CA HIS A 78 17.31 0.02 -9.58
C HIS A 78 17.58 0.12 -11.08
N VAL A 79 16.53 0.42 -11.87
CA VAL A 79 16.65 0.70 -13.31
C VAL A 79 17.48 1.97 -13.53
N GLU A 80 17.18 3.06 -12.83
CA GLU A 80 17.91 4.33 -12.94
C GLU A 80 19.42 4.16 -12.61
N GLU A 81 19.74 3.44 -11.53
CA GLU A 81 21.12 3.16 -11.14
C GLU A 81 21.87 2.36 -12.22
N THR A 82 21.21 1.37 -12.82
CA THR A 82 21.81 0.54 -13.87
C THR A 82 22.10 1.35 -15.13
N THR A 83 21.16 2.20 -15.54
CA THR A 83 21.34 3.10 -16.69
C THR A 83 22.46 4.11 -16.43
N ARG A 84 22.49 4.73 -15.25
CA ARG A 84 23.50 5.72 -14.90
C ARG A 84 24.90 5.12 -14.82
N ASN A 85 25.05 3.94 -14.22
CA ASN A 85 26.34 3.28 -14.11
C ASN A 85 26.88 2.86 -15.49
N THR A 86 26.00 2.44 -16.40
CA THR A 86 26.36 2.14 -17.80
C THR A 86 26.85 3.40 -18.52
N ALA A 87 26.18 4.54 -18.34
CA ALA A 87 26.62 5.81 -18.92
C ALA A 87 27.98 6.27 -18.37
N GLU A 88 28.20 6.17 -17.05
CA GLU A 88 29.50 6.51 -16.44
C GLU A 88 30.63 5.58 -16.92
N CYS A 89 30.36 4.30 -17.16
CA CYS A 89 31.32 3.33 -17.70
C CYS A 89 31.77 3.70 -19.11
N ILE A 90 30.82 3.95 -20.03
CA ILE A 90 31.11 4.30 -21.43
C ILE A 90 31.84 5.65 -21.53
N THR A 91 31.55 6.59 -20.63
CA THR A 91 32.20 7.91 -20.62
C THR A 91 33.66 7.80 -20.17
N LYS A 92 33.97 6.91 -19.22
CA LYS A 92 35.34 6.66 -18.75
C LYS A 92 36.19 5.87 -19.75
N GLU A 93 35.60 5.00 -20.56
CA GLU A 93 36.33 4.24 -21.59
C GLU A 93 36.74 5.12 -22.79
N ARG A 94 36.14 6.30 -22.94
CA ARG A 94 36.43 7.25 -24.03
C ARG A 94 37.50 8.30 -23.71
N VAL A 95 38.04 8.32 -22.49
CA VAL A 95 39.11 9.24 -22.03
C VAL A 95 40.36 8.44 -21.72
#